data_AF-A0A6I1YWL7-F1
#
_entry.id   AF-A0A6I1YWL7-F1
#
_cell.length_a   1.000
_cell.length_b   1.000
_cell.length_c   1.000
_cell.angle_alpha   90.00
_cell.angle_beta   90.00
_cell.angle_gamma   90.00
#
_symmetry.space_group_name_H-M   'P 1'
#
loop_
_entity.id
_entity.type
_entity.pdbx_description
1 polymer ?
#
loop_
_entity_poly.entity_id
_entity_poly.type
_entity_poly.pdbx_seq_one_letter_code
_entity_poly.pdbx_strand_id
1 'polypeptide(L)'
;MRAETRFGAQPFQDRDTELAAFLRTHAHHPWTPPVGGLAAALGRDVVHGLDVTVALGLDREVPEDRQRILLDAIDPRAFRIFGTDLGGVRLCAQDLDWSFGSGAPLYGRGQDLLLVAYGRRLPAGRLRGEEVHRFVTD
;
A
#
# COMPACT_ATOMS: atom_id res chain seq x y z
N MET A 1 8.13 -48.25 4.26
CA MET A 1 9.40 -47.51 4.09
C MET A 1 9.06 -46.04 3.90
N ARG A 2 9.18 -45.22 4.96
CA ARG A 2 8.91 -43.77 4.91
C ARG A 2 10.21 -43.07 4.51
N ALA A 3 10.18 -42.27 3.46
CA ALA A 3 11.27 -41.35 3.14
C ALA A 3 10.96 -40.01 3.83
N GLU A 4 11.72 -39.71 4.88
CA GLU A 4 11.78 -38.37 5.47
C GLU A 4 12.73 -37.52 4.62
N THR A 5 12.18 -36.56 3.87
CA THR A 5 12.98 -35.52 3.23
C THR A 5 13.36 -34.49 4.30
N ARG A 6 14.58 -34.58 4.81
CA ARG A 6 15.18 -33.55 5.66
C ARG A 6 15.58 -32.36 4.81
N PHE A 7 14.87 -31.24 4.95
CA PHE A 7 15.37 -29.93 4.50
C PHE A 7 16.48 -29.50 5.46
N GLY A 8 17.74 -29.74 5.08
CA GLY A 8 18.89 -29.20 5.78
C GLY A 8 18.94 -27.68 5.61
N ALA A 9 18.92 -26.94 6.72
CA ALA A 9 19.17 -25.51 6.71
C ALA A 9 20.66 -25.25 6.42
N GLN A 10 20.98 -24.93 5.17
CA GLN A 10 22.27 -24.32 4.83
C GLN A 10 22.22 -22.82 5.17
N PRO A 11 23.33 -22.23 5.65
CA PRO A 11 23.38 -20.79 5.94
C PRO A 11 23.19 -19.99 4.64
N PHE A 12 22.14 -19.17 4.59
CA PHE A 12 21.80 -18.32 3.45
C PHE A 12 22.68 -17.06 3.42
N GLN A 13 23.76 -17.09 2.65
CA GLN A 13 24.34 -15.86 2.08
C GLN A 13 23.62 -15.55 0.74
N ASP A 14 23.39 -14.26 0.44
CA ASP A 14 22.88 -13.72 -0.84
C ASP A 14 21.38 -13.85 -1.23
N ARG A 15 20.46 -14.08 -0.29
CA ARG A 15 19.00 -14.11 -0.59
C ARG A 15 18.46 -12.85 -1.24
N ASP A 16 18.95 -11.68 -0.84
CA ASP A 16 18.41 -10.42 -1.34
C ASP A 16 18.77 -10.20 -2.81
N THR A 17 20.00 -10.57 -3.19
CA THR A 17 20.47 -10.53 -4.58
C THR A 17 19.71 -11.54 -5.44
N GLU A 18 19.50 -12.75 -4.94
CA GLU A 18 18.73 -13.79 -5.62
C GLU A 18 17.26 -13.37 -5.82
N LEU A 19 16.62 -12.84 -4.78
CA LEU A 19 15.25 -12.33 -4.85
C LEU A 19 15.16 -11.16 -5.84
N ALA A 20 16.08 -10.20 -5.77
CA ALA A 20 16.10 -9.07 -6.69
C ALA A 20 16.33 -9.53 -8.14
N ALA A 21 17.18 -10.53 -8.38
CA ALA A 21 17.37 -11.14 -9.69
C ALA A 21 16.11 -11.86 -10.17
N PHE A 22 15.45 -12.62 -9.31
CA PHE A 22 14.17 -13.28 -9.61
C PHE A 22 13.10 -12.27 -10.04
N LEU A 23 12.94 -11.18 -9.29
CA LEU A 23 11.98 -10.11 -9.62
C LEU A 23 12.32 -9.44 -10.96
N ARG A 24 13.61 -9.17 -11.23
CA ARG A 24 14.06 -8.59 -12.51
C ARG A 24 13.77 -9.51 -13.69
N THR A 25 14.10 -10.79 -13.59
CA THR A 25 13.87 -11.78 -14.64
C THR A 25 12.40 -11.90 -15.03
N HIS A 26 11.49 -11.74 -14.07
CA HIS A 26 10.06 -11.92 -14.28
C HIS A 26 9.26 -10.62 -14.41
N ALA A 27 9.91 -9.46 -14.44
CA ALA A 27 9.25 -8.15 -14.46
C ALA A 27 8.31 -7.93 -15.66
N HIS A 28 8.55 -8.64 -16.77
CA HIS A 28 7.75 -8.58 -18.00
C HIS A 28 6.91 -9.83 -18.24
N HIS A 29 6.74 -10.70 -17.24
CA HIS A 29 5.93 -11.91 -17.38
C HIS A 29 4.46 -11.52 -17.64
N PRO A 30 3.79 -12.08 -18.67
CA PRO A 30 2.46 -11.62 -19.11
C PRO A 30 1.31 -12.08 -18.20
N TRP A 31 1.62 -12.56 -17.00
CA TRP A 31 0.60 -13.05 -16.09
C TRP A 31 -0.21 -11.88 -15.52
N THR A 32 -1.52 -12.06 -15.49
CA THR A 32 -2.45 -11.12 -14.88
C THR A 32 -3.23 -11.82 -13.77
N PRO A 33 -3.55 -11.12 -12.67
CA PRO A 33 -4.36 -11.71 -11.62
C PRO A 33 -5.77 -12.03 -12.14
N PRO A 34 -6.36 -13.18 -11.76
CA PRO A 34 -7.69 -13.56 -12.21
C PRO A 34 -8.81 -12.64 -11.69
N VAL A 35 -8.53 -11.83 -10.67
CA VAL A 35 -9.47 -10.89 -10.04
C VAL A 35 -8.79 -9.54 -9.82
N GLY A 36 -9.51 -8.44 -10.04
CA GLY A 36 -9.06 -7.07 -9.72
C GLY A 36 -8.14 -6.41 -10.75
N GLY A 37 -7.65 -7.15 -11.75
CA GLY A 37 -6.84 -6.60 -12.84
C GLY A 37 -5.50 -6.01 -12.40
N LEU A 38 -4.85 -5.27 -13.29
CA LEU A 38 -3.51 -4.72 -13.08
C LEU A 38 -3.47 -3.65 -11.97
N ALA A 39 -4.51 -2.82 -11.84
CA ALA A 39 -4.58 -1.81 -10.79
C ALA A 39 -4.60 -2.45 -9.39
N ALA A 40 -5.35 -3.54 -9.19
CA ALA A 40 -5.33 -4.27 -7.91
C ALA A 40 -3.99 -4.99 -7.66
N ALA A 41 -3.31 -5.49 -8.72
CA ALA A 41 -1.95 -6.01 -8.57
C ALA A 41 -0.97 -4.92 -8.11
N LEU A 42 -0.97 -3.77 -8.80
CA LEU A 42 -0.16 -2.61 -8.41
C LEU A 42 -0.48 -2.15 -6.99
N GLY A 43 -1.77 -2.14 -6.62
CA GLY A 43 -2.21 -1.78 -5.28
C GLY A 43 -1.60 -2.69 -4.22
N ARG A 44 -1.55 -4.00 -4.45
CA ARG A 44 -0.89 -4.94 -3.53
C ARG A 44 0.60 -4.61 -3.36
N ASP A 45 1.33 -4.39 -4.44
CA ASP A 45 2.77 -4.10 -4.37
C ASP A 45 3.05 -2.75 -3.69
N VAL A 46 2.28 -1.73 -4.02
CA VAL A 46 2.44 -0.39 -3.46
C VAL A 46 2.06 -0.38 -1.98
N VAL A 47 0.85 -0.83 -1.65
CA VAL A 47 0.30 -0.79 -0.28
C VAL A 47 1.11 -1.68 0.65
N HIS A 48 1.46 -2.90 0.27
CA HIS A 48 2.29 -3.76 1.15
C HIS A 48 3.74 -3.28 1.24
N GLY A 49 4.29 -2.71 0.17
CA GLY A 49 5.59 -2.04 0.27
C GLY A 49 5.53 -0.85 1.24
N LEU A 50 4.41 -0.12 1.29
CA LEU A 50 4.18 0.97 2.24
C LEU A 50 3.94 0.45 3.66
N ASP A 51 3.20 -0.65 3.85
CA ASP A 51 2.99 -1.32 5.15
C ASP A 51 4.35 -1.56 5.85
N VAL A 52 5.37 -1.96 5.09
CA VAL A 52 6.75 -2.17 5.59
C VAL A 52 7.52 -0.86 5.76
N THR A 53 7.58 -0.04 4.73
CA THR A 53 8.47 1.14 4.72
C THR A 53 8.01 2.23 5.68
N VAL A 54 6.69 2.42 5.85
CA VAL A 54 6.15 3.35 6.84
C VAL A 54 6.46 2.87 8.26
N ALA A 55 6.27 1.58 8.56
CA ALA A 55 6.54 1.04 9.88
C ALA A 55 8.01 1.12 10.29
N LEU A 56 8.93 1.02 9.31
CA LEU A 56 10.37 1.13 9.53
C LEU A 56 10.89 2.58 9.48
N GLY A 57 10.03 3.57 9.19
CA GLY A 57 10.46 4.97 9.03
C GLY A 57 11.38 5.18 7.83
N LEU A 58 11.23 4.39 6.77
CA LEU A 58 12.01 4.50 5.54
C LEU A 58 11.37 5.50 4.57
N ASP A 59 12.20 6.32 3.93
CA ASP A 59 11.80 7.38 3.01
C ASP A 59 11.49 6.85 1.59
N ARG A 60 10.70 5.78 1.49
CA ARG A 60 10.23 5.30 0.19
C ARG A 60 9.21 6.28 -0.39
N GLU A 61 9.49 6.76 -1.60
CA GLU A 61 8.55 7.52 -2.41
C GLU A 61 7.99 6.66 -3.53
N VAL A 62 6.67 6.53 -3.57
CA VAL A 62 6.00 5.84 -4.68
C VAL A 62 5.97 6.81 -5.87
N PRO A 63 6.41 6.41 -7.08
CA PRO A 63 6.28 7.25 -8.26
C PRO A 63 4.85 7.77 -8.49
N GLU A 64 4.72 9.05 -8.85
CA GLU A 64 3.42 9.73 -8.99
C GLU A 64 2.49 9.01 -9.97
N ASP A 65 3.00 8.54 -11.11
CA ASP A 65 2.26 7.82 -12.14
C ASP A 65 1.56 6.58 -11.55
N ARG A 66 2.24 5.85 -10.66
CA ARG A 66 1.66 4.70 -9.94
C ARG A 66 0.67 5.13 -8.88
N GLN A 67 0.93 6.23 -8.17
CA GLN A 67 -0.01 6.76 -7.17
C GLN A 67 -1.33 7.16 -7.84
N ARG A 68 -1.29 7.87 -8.97
CA ARG A 68 -2.50 8.30 -9.70
C ARG A 68 -3.37 7.12 -10.11
N ILE A 69 -2.78 6.04 -10.67
CA ILE A 69 -3.51 4.82 -11.03
C ILE A 69 -4.30 4.28 -9.82
N LEU A 70 -3.70 4.27 -8.63
CA LEU A 70 -4.34 3.71 -7.44
C LEU A 70 -5.35 4.67 -6.82
N LEU A 71 -5.05 5.97 -6.80
CA LEU A 71 -5.94 7.01 -6.29
C LEU A 71 -7.23 7.09 -7.13
N ASP A 72 -7.11 7.00 -8.45
CA ASP A 72 -8.25 6.95 -9.38
C ASP A 72 -9.05 5.64 -9.26
N ALA A 73 -8.42 4.57 -8.76
CA ALA A 73 -9.04 3.26 -8.56
C ALA A 73 -9.70 3.08 -7.17
N ILE A 74 -9.70 4.11 -6.31
CA ILE A 74 -10.38 4.05 -5.01
C ILE A 74 -11.90 3.88 -5.24
N ASP A 75 -12.43 2.75 -4.74
CA ASP A 75 -13.86 2.43 -4.79
C ASP A 75 -14.45 2.40 -3.37
N PRO A 76 -15.45 3.25 -3.06
CA PRO A 76 -16.16 3.23 -1.79
C PRO A 76 -16.70 1.85 -1.38
N ARG A 77 -17.02 0.98 -2.35
CA ARG A 77 -17.53 -0.37 -2.08
C ARG A 77 -16.50 -1.23 -1.35
N ALA A 78 -15.22 -0.97 -1.55
CA ALA A 78 -14.13 -1.70 -0.94
C ALA A 78 -13.89 -1.30 0.53
N PHE A 79 -14.36 -0.13 0.97
CA PHE A 79 -14.17 0.34 2.34
C PHE A 79 -14.77 -0.59 3.39
N ARG A 80 -15.91 -1.22 3.10
CA ARG A 80 -16.47 -2.25 4.00
C ARG A 80 -15.58 -3.49 4.12
N ILE A 81 -14.85 -3.83 3.05
CA ILE A 81 -13.92 -4.97 3.06
C ILE A 81 -12.70 -4.62 3.91
N PHE A 82 -12.22 -3.38 3.84
CA PHE A 82 -11.06 -2.90 4.60
C PHE A 82 -11.40 -2.37 6.00
N GLY A 83 -12.69 -2.32 6.37
CA GLY A 83 -13.13 -1.69 7.62
C GLY A 83 -12.84 -0.19 7.69
N THR A 84 -12.68 0.48 6.55
CA THR A 84 -12.40 1.91 6.46
C THR A 84 -13.70 2.70 6.59
N ASP A 85 -13.71 3.69 7.48
CA ASP A 85 -14.81 4.64 7.58
C ASP A 85 -14.31 6.05 7.21
N LEU A 86 -14.75 6.54 6.05
CA LEU A 86 -14.51 7.90 5.57
C LEU A 86 -15.76 8.79 5.68
N GLY A 87 -16.77 8.38 6.45
CA GLY A 87 -17.96 9.17 6.70
C GLY A 87 -17.60 10.57 7.19
N GLY A 88 -18.03 11.59 6.45
CA GLY A 88 -17.77 13.00 6.76
C GLY A 88 -16.32 13.45 6.58
N VAL A 89 -15.48 12.66 5.91
CA VAL A 89 -14.07 12.97 5.65
C VAL A 89 -13.82 13.13 4.15
N ARG A 90 -13.10 14.20 3.79
CA ARG A 90 -12.54 14.38 2.45
C ARG A 90 -11.04 14.18 2.50
N LEU A 91 -10.52 13.16 1.83
CA LEU A 91 -9.09 12.96 1.63
C LEU A 91 -8.57 14.03 0.66
N CYS A 92 -7.47 14.71 1.01
CA CYS A 92 -6.89 15.79 0.22
C CYS A 92 -5.37 15.59 0.10
N ALA A 93 -4.89 15.19 -1.06
CA ALA A 93 -3.45 15.06 -1.30
C ALA A 93 -2.78 16.43 -1.27
N GLN A 94 -1.61 16.53 -0.66
CA GLN A 94 -0.83 17.77 -0.57
C GLN A 94 0.24 17.88 -1.65
N ASP A 95 0.66 16.75 -2.19
CA ASP A 95 1.69 16.60 -3.23
C ASP A 95 1.08 16.32 -4.62
N LEU A 96 -0.25 16.20 -4.71
CA LEU A 96 -0.99 15.96 -5.94
C LEU A 96 -2.28 16.79 -5.95
N ASP A 97 -2.71 17.25 -7.12
CA ASP A 97 -4.06 17.82 -7.31
C ASP A 97 -5.09 16.67 -7.33
N TRP A 98 -5.41 16.16 -6.15
CA TRP A 98 -6.32 15.03 -5.97
C TRP A 98 -7.07 15.11 -4.64
N SER A 99 -8.36 14.78 -4.67
CA SER A 99 -9.17 14.61 -3.47
C SER A 99 -10.27 13.57 -3.66
N PHE A 100 -10.76 13.02 -2.56
CA PHE A 100 -11.82 12.01 -2.58
C PHE A 100 -12.72 12.12 -1.35
N GLY A 101 -14.03 11.88 -1.54
CA GLY A 101 -15.02 11.96 -0.47
C GLY A 101 -15.49 13.40 -0.20
N SER A 102 -16.15 13.60 0.93
CA SER A 102 -16.79 14.86 1.29
C SER A 102 -16.81 15.06 2.81
N GLY A 103 -16.76 16.31 3.26
CA GLY A 103 -16.76 16.70 4.67
C GLY A 103 -15.45 17.35 5.11
N ALA A 104 -15.05 17.13 6.36
CA ALA A 104 -13.86 17.73 6.95
C ALA A 104 -12.59 17.25 6.21
N PRO A 105 -11.68 18.16 5.85
CA PRO A 105 -10.50 17.78 5.08
C PRO A 105 -9.47 17.05 5.96
N LEU A 106 -9.01 15.90 5.46
CA LEU A 106 -7.87 15.16 5.95
C LEU A 106 -6.75 15.25 4.93
N TYR A 107 -5.67 15.92 5.30
CA TYR A 107 -4.52 16.18 4.45
C TYR A 107 -3.40 15.18 4.70
N GLY A 108 -2.72 14.78 3.63
CA GLY A 108 -1.51 13.95 3.67
C GLY A 108 -0.87 13.85 2.29
N ARG A 109 0.24 13.11 2.19
CA ARG A 109 0.77 12.70 0.89
C ARG A 109 -0.16 11.72 0.20
N GLY A 110 -0.19 11.69 -1.13
CA GLY A 110 -1.02 10.74 -1.90
C GLY A 110 -0.85 9.29 -1.43
N GLN A 111 0.40 8.84 -1.23
CA GLN A 111 0.72 7.50 -0.74
C GLN A 111 0.22 7.22 0.69
N ASP A 112 0.11 8.25 1.53
CA ASP A 112 -0.40 8.11 2.90
C ASP A 112 -1.93 8.04 2.88
N LEU A 113 -2.58 8.80 2.01
CA LEU A 113 -4.03 8.74 1.80
C LEU A 113 -4.47 7.42 1.15
N LEU A 114 -3.62 6.80 0.31
CA LEU A 114 -3.85 5.44 -0.16
C LEU A 114 -3.91 4.46 1.01
N LEU A 115 -2.96 4.52 1.95
CA LEU A 115 -2.97 3.67 3.14
C LEU A 115 -4.27 3.84 3.94
N VAL A 116 -4.72 5.08 4.14
CA VAL A 116 -6.01 5.37 4.79
C VAL A 116 -7.18 4.74 4.02
N ALA A 117 -7.27 4.94 2.70
CA ALA A 117 -8.33 4.39 1.86
C ALA A 117 -8.36 2.85 1.85
N TYR A 118 -7.20 2.22 2.05
CA TYR A 118 -7.05 0.77 2.21
C TYR A 118 -7.09 0.29 3.67
N GLY A 119 -7.58 1.12 4.60
CA GLY A 119 -7.87 0.73 5.98
C GLY A 119 -6.68 0.66 6.92
N ARG A 120 -5.54 1.25 6.55
CA ARG A 120 -4.38 1.36 7.44
C ARG A 120 -4.46 2.60 8.29
N ARG A 121 -3.98 2.47 9.53
CA ARG A 121 -3.64 3.59 10.40
C ARG A 121 -2.16 3.93 10.25
N LEU A 122 -1.84 5.21 10.39
CA LEU A 122 -0.49 5.76 10.18
C LEU A 122 0.15 6.22 11.48
N PRO A 123 1.49 6.23 11.58
CA PRO A 123 2.18 6.95 12.65
C PRO A 123 1.75 8.43 12.70
N ALA A 124 1.72 9.00 13.90
CA ALA A 124 1.39 10.41 14.11
C ALA A 124 2.31 11.34 13.30
N GLY A 125 1.77 12.48 12.88
CA GLY A 125 2.51 13.51 12.12
C GLY A 125 2.51 13.35 10.60
N ARG A 126 2.02 12.22 10.06
CA ARG A 126 1.92 11.98 8.60
C ARG A 126 0.63 12.54 7.99
N LEU A 127 -0.39 12.74 8.82
CA LEU A 127 -1.70 13.27 8.44
C LEU A 127 -2.00 14.56 9.21
N ARG A 128 -2.85 15.44 8.65
CA ARG A 128 -3.34 16.67 9.30
C ARG A 128 -4.83 16.85 9.05
N GLY A 129 -5.53 17.45 9.99
CA GLY A 129 -6.98 17.71 9.90
C GLY A 129 -7.67 17.39 11.22
N GLU A 130 -8.93 17.82 11.35
CA GLU A 130 -9.73 17.64 12.58
C GLU A 130 -9.96 16.16 12.91
N GLU A 131 -10.17 15.36 11.86
CA GLU A 131 -10.50 13.93 11.95
C GLU A 131 -9.26 13.02 12.02
N VAL A 132 -8.04 13.58 12.17
CA VAL A 132 -6.78 12.82 12.11
C VAL A 132 -6.72 11.66 13.11
N HIS A 133 -7.30 11.85 14.29
CA HIS A 133 -7.33 10.87 15.38
C HIS A 133 -7.99 9.53 14.99
N ARG A 134 -8.83 9.50 13.94
CA ARG A 134 -9.44 8.27 13.42
C ARG A 134 -8.44 7.39 12.68
N PHE A 135 -7.41 8.00 12.08
CA PHE A 135 -6.54 7.38 11.06
C PHE A 135 -5.09 7.23 11.51
N VAL A 136 -4.77 7.58 12.75
CA VAL A 136 -3.43 7.40 13.32
C VAL A 136 -3.39 6.27 14.33
N THR A 137 -2.20 5.68 14.50
CA THR A 137 -1.90 4.80 15.64
C THR A 137 -1.56 5.64 16.86
N ASP A 138 -2.00 5.21 18.03
CA ASP A 138 -1.63 5.80 19.32
C ASP A 138 -0.15 5.61 19.65
#